data_AF-A0A340X8T7-F1
#
_entry.id   AF-A0A340X8T7-F1
#
_cell.length_a   1.000
_cell.length_b   1.000
_cell.length_c   1.000
_cell.angle_alpha   90.00
_cell.angle_beta   90.00
_cell.angle_gamma   90.00
#
_symmetry.space_group_name_H-M   'P 1'
#
loop_
_entity.id
_entity.type
_entity.pdbx_description
1 polymer ?
#
loop_
_entity_poly.entity_id
_entity_poly.type
_entity_poly.pdbx_seq_one_letter_code
_entity_poly.pdbx_strand_id
1 'polypeptide(L)'
;MTNEEPLPKKVRLRETDFKVMARHELILRWKQYEAYVQALEGKYTDLNSNDVTGLRESEEELKQQQEQSARRENILVMRLATKEQKMPECTTQLQYLKQVQQPSVAQLRSTMVDPAINLFSLKIKSELEQTKDKLEQAPNELSAWKFTPDRGLMASDYSEEVATSEKFPF
;
A
#
# COMPACT_ATOMS: atom_id res chain seq x y z
N MET A 1 21.23 -51.15 7.66
CA MET A 1 21.04 -52.61 7.57
C MET A 1 21.06 -53.16 8.99
N THR A 2 19.89 -53.34 9.60
CA THR A 2 19.78 -53.92 10.93
C THR A 2 19.77 -55.44 10.77
N ASN A 3 20.91 -56.07 11.03
CA ASN A 3 20.98 -57.51 11.28
C ASN A 3 20.28 -57.76 12.64
N GLU A 4 18.95 -57.77 12.62
CA GLU A 4 18.15 -58.24 13.74
C GLU A 4 18.28 -59.77 13.77
N GLU A 5 19.04 -60.25 14.74
CA GLU A 5 19.13 -61.68 15.05
C GLU A 5 17.71 -62.21 15.33
N PRO A 6 17.30 -63.34 14.72
CA PRO A 6 15.91 -63.78 14.80
C PRO A 6 15.51 -64.05 16.25
N LEU A 7 14.50 -63.32 16.71
CA LEU A 7 13.98 -63.43 18.07
C LEU A 7 13.72 -64.90 18.45
N PRO A 8 14.12 -65.33 19.66
CA PRO A 8 13.79 -66.66 20.14
C PRO A 8 12.28 -66.91 20.05
N LYS A 9 11.87 -68.11 19.62
CA LYS A 9 10.45 -68.42 19.45
C LYS A 9 9.82 -68.68 20.82
N LYS A 10 8.65 -68.08 21.08
CA LYS A 10 7.87 -68.33 22.29
C LYS A 10 7.52 -69.82 22.40
N VAL A 11 8.04 -70.47 23.43
CA VAL A 11 7.68 -71.84 23.80
C VAL A 11 6.47 -71.81 24.71
N ARG A 12 5.50 -72.69 24.48
CA ARG A 12 4.32 -72.86 25.35
C ARG A 12 4.39 -74.23 26.01
N LEU A 13 4.42 -74.25 27.34
CA LEU A 13 4.27 -75.44 28.16
C LEU A 13 2.86 -75.47 28.74
N ARG A 14 2.15 -76.60 28.60
CA ARG A 14 0.85 -76.86 29.20
C ARG A 14 1.02 -77.77 30.42
N GLU A 15 0.05 -77.76 31.32
CA GLU A 15 0.10 -78.54 32.55
C GLU A 15 0.21 -80.06 32.30
N THR A 16 -0.35 -80.54 31.19
CA THR A 16 -0.22 -81.93 30.71
C THR A 16 1.21 -82.33 30.38
N ASP A 17 2.02 -81.38 29.90
CA ASP A 17 3.36 -81.64 29.40
C ASP A 17 4.31 -82.00 30.55
N PHE A 18 4.07 -81.47 31.75
CA PHE A 18 4.84 -81.79 32.96
C PHE A 18 4.66 -83.23 33.43
N LYS A 19 3.57 -83.91 33.02
CA LYS A 19 3.31 -85.31 33.35
C LYS A 19 3.87 -86.29 32.33
N VAL A 20 4.13 -85.83 31.11
CA VAL A 20 4.45 -86.68 29.95
C VAL A 20 5.89 -86.48 29.46
N MET A 21 6.47 -85.30 29.65
CA MET A 21 7.82 -84.98 29.17
C MET A 21 8.89 -85.38 30.18
N ALA A 22 10.04 -85.79 29.63
CA ALA A 22 11.21 -86.09 30.45
C ALA A 22 11.83 -84.80 31.01
N ARG A 23 12.45 -84.89 32.19
CA ARG A 23 13.06 -83.76 32.90
C ARG A 23 14.02 -82.93 32.03
N HIS A 24 14.80 -83.58 31.16
CA HIS A 24 15.76 -82.90 30.30
C HIS A 24 15.09 -82.03 29.22
N GLU A 25 13.96 -82.48 28.66
CA GLU A 25 13.20 -81.73 27.67
C GLU A 25 12.50 -80.51 28.29
N LEU A 26 11.99 -80.66 29.52
CA LEU A 26 11.44 -79.55 30.31
C LEU A 26 12.49 -78.47 30.57
N ILE A 27 13.72 -78.87 30.94
CA ILE A 27 14.83 -77.93 31.12
C ILE A 27 15.16 -77.20 29.81
N LEU A 28 15.18 -77.91 28.68
CA LEU A 28 15.46 -77.30 27.38
C LEU A 28 14.38 -76.27 26.99
N ARG A 29 13.11 -76.62 27.19
CA ARG A 29 11.96 -75.74 26.92
C ARG A 29 11.94 -74.52 27.84
N TRP A 30 12.30 -74.69 29.10
CA TRP A 30 12.44 -73.59 30.06
C TRP A 30 13.56 -72.63 29.66
N LYS A 31 14.74 -73.13 29.29
CA LYS A 31 15.85 -72.29 28.78
C LYS A 31 15.47 -71.50 27.53
N GLN A 32 14.71 -72.12 26.62
CA GLN A 32 14.19 -71.42 25.44
C GLN A 32 13.19 -70.31 25.81
N TYR A 33 12.35 -70.54 26.82
CA TYR A 33 11.44 -69.52 27.33
C TYR A 33 12.20 -68.37 28.02
N GLU A 34 13.20 -68.69 28.83
CA GLU A 34 14.07 -67.70 29.49
C GLU A 34 14.79 -66.81 28.47
N ALA A 35 15.37 -67.41 27.42
CA ALA A 35 15.99 -66.67 26.32
C ALA A 35 14.99 -65.75 25.59
N TYR A 36 13.74 -66.20 25.40
CA TYR A 36 12.69 -65.37 24.81
C TYR A 36 12.30 -64.20 25.70
N VAL A 37 12.15 -64.42 27.01
CA VAL A 37 11.84 -63.35 27.98
C VAL A 37 12.98 -62.33 28.01
N GLN A 38 14.23 -62.78 28.10
CA GLN A 38 15.40 -61.89 28.10
C GLN A 38 15.48 -61.04 26.83
N ALA A 39 15.18 -61.63 25.66
CA ALA A 39 15.14 -60.89 24.41
C ALA A 39 14.01 -59.84 24.37
N LEU A 40 12.83 -60.14 24.93
CA LEU A 40 11.73 -59.18 25.04
C LEU A 40 12.05 -58.04 26.01
N GLU A 41 12.65 -58.35 27.17
CA GLU A 41 13.06 -57.37 28.16
C GLU A 41 14.11 -56.42 27.59
N GLY A 42 15.11 -56.95 26.86
CA GLY A 42 16.10 -56.15 26.15
C GLY A 42 15.47 -55.19 25.12
N LYS A 43 14.56 -55.71 24.29
CA LYS A 43 13.82 -54.85 23.34
C LYS A 43 12.99 -53.77 24.03
N TYR A 44 12.34 -54.09 25.14
CA TYR A 44 11.57 -53.12 25.91
C TYR A 44 12.47 -52.01 26.47
N THR A 45 13.64 -52.36 27.01
CA THR A 45 14.60 -51.37 27.51
C THR A 45 15.17 -50.49 26.40
N ASP A 46 15.43 -51.06 25.22
CA ASP A 46 15.96 -50.32 24.07
C ASP A 46 14.93 -49.32 23.54
N LEU A 47 13.68 -49.76 23.34
CA LEU A 47 12.56 -48.90 22.94
C LEU A 47 12.32 -47.77 23.95
N ASN A 48 12.36 -48.07 25.25
CA ASN A 48 12.05 -47.09 26.28
C ASN A 48 13.17 -46.07 26.50
N SER A 49 14.44 -46.44 26.28
CA SER A 49 15.60 -45.60 26.58
C SER A 49 16.00 -44.64 25.46
N ASN A 50 15.79 -45.02 24.20
CA ASN A 50 16.25 -44.22 23.06
C ASN A 50 15.10 -43.70 22.19
N ASP A 51 14.13 -44.56 21.86
CA ASP A 51 13.10 -44.18 20.90
C ASP A 51 12.06 -43.26 21.55
N VAL A 52 11.51 -43.65 22.71
CA VAL A 52 10.41 -42.89 23.33
C VAL A 52 10.87 -41.56 23.92
N THR A 53 12.03 -41.54 24.58
CA THR A 53 12.64 -40.34 25.18
C THR A 53 13.12 -39.38 24.10
N GLY A 54 13.89 -39.87 23.12
CA GLY A 54 14.40 -39.04 22.01
C GLY A 54 13.27 -38.47 21.16
N LEU A 55 12.22 -39.25 20.87
CA LEU A 55 11.05 -38.74 20.15
C LEU A 55 10.34 -37.64 20.94
N ARG A 56 10.16 -37.80 22.25
CA ARG A 56 9.53 -36.78 23.11
C ARG A 56 10.34 -35.48 23.12
N GLU A 57 11.67 -35.58 23.26
CA GLU A 57 12.54 -34.41 23.23
C GLU A 57 12.49 -33.71 21.86
N SER A 58 12.55 -34.47 20.77
CA SER A 58 12.44 -33.92 19.42
C SER A 58 11.08 -33.27 19.13
N GLU A 59 9.99 -33.83 19.66
CA GLU A 59 8.65 -33.26 19.57
C GLU A 59 8.59 -31.91 20.30
N GLU A 60 9.18 -31.83 21.49
CA GLU A 60 9.21 -30.60 22.28
C GLU A 60 10.09 -29.51 21.63
N GLU A 61 11.24 -29.87 21.07
CA GLU A 61 12.07 -28.95 20.28
C GLU A 61 11.33 -28.41 19.06
N LEU A 62 10.67 -29.28 18.29
CA LEU A 62 9.88 -28.88 17.12
C LEU A 62 8.73 -27.94 17.51
N LYS A 63 8.05 -28.22 18.62
CA LYS A 63 6.99 -27.38 19.14
C LYS A 63 7.50 -25.99 19.54
N GLN A 64 8.64 -25.92 20.22
CA GLN A 64 9.28 -24.64 20.55
C GLN A 64 9.69 -23.87 19.29
N GLN A 65 10.27 -24.55 18.30
CA GLN A 65 10.66 -23.93 17.02
C GLN A 65 9.43 -23.39 16.26
N GLN A 66 8.32 -24.13 16.26
CA GLN A 66 7.06 -23.72 15.66
C GLN A 66 6.54 -22.45 16.35
N GLU A 67 6.50 -22.42 17.68
CA GLU A 67 6.01 -21.27 18.43
C GLU A 67 6.89 -20.02 18.20
N GLN A 68 8.21 -20.17 18.21
CA GLN A 68 9.12 -19.08 17.88
C GLN A 68 8.92 -18.56 16.46
N SER A 69 8.67 -19.46 15.51
CA SER A 69 8.42 -19.09 14.10
C SER A 69 7.10 -18.33 13.96
N ALA A 70 6.03 -18.80 14.62
CA ALA A 70 4.75 -18.10 14.65
C ALA A 70 4.86 -16.70 15.29
N ARG A 71 5.63 -16.56 16.37
CA ARG A 71 5.91 -15.25 16.99
C ARG A 71 6.64 -14.32 16.02
N ARG A 72 7.68 -14.82 15.32
CA ARG A 72 8.41 -14.04 14.30
C ARG A 72 7.49 -13.59 13.17
N GLU A 73 6.66 -14.49 12.66
CA GLU A 73 5.68 -14.21 11.62
C GLU A 73 4.69 -13.12 12.06
N ASN A 74 4.14 -13.22 13.27
CA ASN A 74 3.20 -12.22 13.79
C ASN A 74 3.83 -10.80 13.83
N ILE A 75 5.08 -10.69 14.27
CA ILE A 75 5.82 -9.42 14.25
C ILE A 75 5.97 -8.88 12.83
N LEU A 76 6.29 -9.74 11.86
CA LEU A 76 6.42 -9.34 10.46
C LEU A 76 5.09 -8.85 9.90
N VAL A 77 3.99 -9.54 10.19
CA VAL A 77 2.63 -9.14 9.80
C VAL A 77 2.27 -7.77 10.39
N MET A 78 2.52 -7.54 11.68
CA MET A 78 2.24 -6.24 12.31
C MET A 78 3.08 -5.11 11.69
N ARG A 79 4.36 -5.37 11.39
CA ARG A 79 5.24 -4.40 10.71
C ARG A 79 4.77 -4.11 9.28
N LEU A 80 4.33 -5.13 8.56
CA LEU A 80 3.79 -5.00 7.22
C LEU A 80 2.53 -4.15 7.24
N ALA A 81 1.58 -4.46 8.12
CA ALA A 81 0.34 -3.70 8.29
C ALA A 81 0.62 -2.21 8.62
N THR A 82 1.58 -1.95 9.51
CA THR A 82 2.01 -0.57 9.82
C THR A 82 2.58 0.15 8.58
N LYS A 83 3.35 -0.57 7.75
CA LYS A 83 3.94 -0.01 6.52
C LYS A 83 2.86 0.26 5.47
N GLU A 84 1.90 -0.65 5.33
CA GLU A 84 0.75 -0.51 4.42
C GLU A 84 -0.13 0.68 4.81
N GLN A 85 -0.38 0.88 6.11
CA GLN A 85 -1.16 2.01 6.61
C GLN A 85 -0.53 3.37 6.27
N LYS A 86 0.80 3.45 6.15
CA LYS A 86 1.53 4.69 5.81
C LYS A 86 1.54 5.00 4.31
N MET A 87 1.22 4.04 3.44
CA MET A 87 1.30 4.23 1.98
C MET A 87 0.28 5.26 1.45
N PRO A 88 -1.01 5.27 1.89
CA PRO A 88 -1.97 6.30 1.48
C PRO A 88 -1.56 7.71 1.91
N GLU A 89 -1.00 7.85 3.11
CA GLU A 89 -0.53 9.15 3.62
C GLU A 89 0.62 9.69 2.75
N CYS A 90 1.61 8.85 2.42
CA CYS A 90 2.68 9.21 1.50
C CYS A 90 2.14 9.58 0.10
N THR A 91 1.17 8.82 -0.41
CA THR A 91 0.52 9.09 -1.70
C THR A 91 -0.19 10.44 -1.69
N THR A 92 -0.87 10.77 -0.58
CA THR A 92 -1.57 12.04 -0.39
C THR A 92 -0.59 13.22 -0.34
N GLN A 93 0.51 13.09 0.42
CA GLN A 93 1.57 14.11 0.45
C GLN A 93 2.20 14.32 -0.92
N LEU A 94 2.43 13.24 -1.68
CA LEU A 94 2.98 13.31 -3.04
C LEU A 94 2.01 14.00 -4.00
N GLN A 95 0.70 13.70 -3.92
CA GLN A 95 -0.32 14.40 -4.72
C GLN A 95 -0.40 15.89 -4.37
N TYR A 96 -0.36 16.23 -3.09
CA TYR A 96 -0.34 17.62 -2.63
C TYR A 96 0.88 18.36 -3.18
N LEU A 97 2.08 17.80 -3.03
CA LEU A 97 3.30 18.41 -3.56
C LEU A 97 3.26 18.57 -5.07
N LYS A 98 2.72 17.59 -5.81
CA LYS A 98 2.54 17.71 -7.27
C LYS A 98 1.59 18.85 -7.65
N GLN A 99 0.53 19.09 -6.88
CA GLN A 99 -0.37 20.23 -7.13
C GLN A 99 0.32 21.56 -6.85
N VAL A 100 1.06 21.67 -5.74
CA VAL A 100 1.78 22.90 -5.39
C VAL A 100 2.93 23.19 -6.36
N GLN A 101 3.61 22.15 -6.84
CA GLN A 101 4.80 22.26 -7.69
C GLN A 101 4.49 22.27 -9.19
N GLN A 102 3.24 22.08 -9.64
CA GLN A 102 2.87 22.41 -11.02
C GLN A 102 2.49 23.89 -11.11
N PRO A 103 3.42 24.80 -11.43
CA PRO A 103 3.04 26.15 -11.82
C PRO A 103 2.12 26.06 -13.04
N SER A 104 1.03 26.81 -13.01
CA SER A 104 0.16 26.93 -14.17
C SER A 104 0.96 27.44 -15.38
N VAL A 105 0.53 27.08 -16.58
CA VAL A 105 1.17 27.56 -17.83
C VAL A 105 1.20 29.10 -17.90
N ALA A 106 0.29 29.79 -17.21
CA ALA A 106 0.30 31.24 -17.07
C ALA A 106 1.44 31.74 -16.14
N GLN A 107 1.66 31.08 -15.00
CA GLN A 107 2.78 31.40 -14.09
C GLN A 107 4.13 31.12 -14.77
N LEU A 108 4.26 29.99 -15.47
CA LEU A 108 5.47 29.69 -16.25
C LEU A 108 5.74 30.74 -17.33
N ARG A 109 4.70 31.15 -18.08
CA ARG A 109 4.80 32.26 -19.03
C ARG A 109 5.24 33.55 -18.36
N SER A 110 4.67 33.88 -17.20
CA SER A 110 5.05 35.08 -16.45
C SER A 110 6.49 35.06 -15.93
N THR A 111 7.07 33.88 -15.64
CA THR A 111 8.48 33.77 -15.23
C THR A 111 9.47 33.78 -16.41
N MET A 112 9.01 33.46 -17.62
CA MET A 112 9.84 33.49 -18.84
C MET A 112 9.83 34.87 -19.53
N VAL A 113 8.80 35.68 -19.29
CA VAL A 113 8.75 37.05 -19.78
C VAL A 113 9.52 37.94 -18.81
N ASP A 114 10.39 38.79 -19.35
CA ASP A 114 11.09 39.80 -18.55
C ASP A 114 10.10 40.58 -17.67
N PRO A 115 10.38 40.79 -16.37
CA PRO A 115 9.44 41.43 -15.44
C PRO A 115 8.97 42.82 -15.89
N ALA A 116 9.85 43.62 -16.50
CA ALA A 116 9.49 44.94 -16.99
C ALA A 116 8.59 44.83 -18.23
N ILE A 117 8.90 43.94 -19.15
CA ILE A 117 8.07 43.67 -20.35
C ILE A 117 6.68 43.17 -19.94
N ASN A 118 6.59 42.26 -18.97
CA ASN A 118 5.31 41.75 -18.47
C ASN A 118 4.46 42.87 -17.87
N LEU A 119 5.07 43.75 -17.07
CA LEU A 119 4.38 44.89 -16.46
C LEU A 119 3.83 45.85 -17.52
N PHE A 120 4.60 46.16 -18.57
CA PHE A 120 4.13 46.98 -19.67
C PHE A 120 2.97 46.33 -20.42
N SER A 121 3.05 45.03 -20.73
CA SER A 121 1.96 44.32 -21.41
C SER A 121 0.67 44.32 -20.59
N LEU A 122 0.77 44.12 -19.28
CA LEU A 122 -0.39 44.20 -18.37
C LEU A 122 -0.99 45.60 -18.33
N LYS A 123 -0.14 46.64 -18.28
CA LYS A 123 -0.59 48.02 -18.25
C LYS A 123 -1.32 48.41 -19.54
N ILE A 124 -0.74 48.08 -20.69
CA ILE A 124 -1.36 48.30 -22.00
C ILE A 124 -2.72 47.59 -22.10
N LYS A 125 -2.81 46.34 -21.64
CA LYS A 125 -4.10 45.62 -21.59
C LYS A 125 -5.14 46.31 -20.71
N SER A 126 -4.73 46.80 -19.53
CA SER A 126 -5.66 47.52 -18.63
C SER A 126 -6.14 48.85 -19.21
N GLU A 127 -5.25 49.60 -19.86
CA GLU A 127 -5.59 50.87 -20.51
C GLU A 127 -6.50 50.64 -21.71
N LEU A 128 -6.27 49.56 -22.47
CA LEU A 128 -7.14 49.16 -23.57
C LEU A 128 -8.54 48.79 -23.06
N GLU A 129 -8.66 48.00 -22.00
CA GLU A 129 -9.98 47.63 -21.47
C GLU A 129 -10.70 48.85 -20.89
N GLN A 130 -10.01 49.72 -20.14
CA GLN A 130 -10.60 50.96 -19.64
C GLN A 130 -11.09 51.89 -20.77
N THR A 131 -10.35 51.98 -21.87
CA THR A 131 -10.77 52.82 -23.01
C THR A 131 -11.95 52.21 -23.74
N LYS A 132 -11.99 50.88 -23.85
CA LYS A 132 -13.14 50.15 -24.39
C LYS A 132 -14.39 50.31 -23.51
N ASP A 133 -14.26 50.19 -22.19
CA ASP A 133 -15.36 50.42 -21.24
C ASP A 133 -15.91 51.84 -21.37
N LYS A 134 -15.02 52.84 -21.43
CA LYS A 134 -15.43 54.25 -21.65
C LYS A 134 -16.12 54.44 -23.00
N LEU A 135 -15.66 53.75 -24.04
CA LEU A 135 -16.29 53.80 -25.36
C LEU A 135 -17.68 53.14 -25.35
N GLU A 136 -17.85 52.02 -24.65
CA GLU A 136 -19.15 51.37 -24.47
C GLU A 136 -20.10 52.19 -23.59
N GLN A 137 -19.58 52.95 -22.63
CA GLN A 137 -20.35 53.86 -21.79
C GLN A 137 -20.71 55.18 -22.49
N ALA A 138 -19.89 55.66 -23.43
CA ALA A 138 -20.12 56.94 -24.10
C ALA A 138 -21.50 57.09 -24.77
N PRO A 139 -22.06 56.08 -25.48
CA PRO A 139 -23.42 56.12 -26.00
C PRO A 139 -24.48 56.20 -24.90
N ASN A 140 -24.31 55.43 -23.83
CA ASN A 140 -25.23 55.43 -22.69
C ASN A 140 -25.21 56.79 -21.98
N GLU A 141 -24.03 57.37 -21.77
CA GLU A 141 -23.88 58.71 -21.24
C GLU A 141 -24.51 59.76 -22.16
N LEU A 142 -24.20 59.75 -23.46
CA LEU A 142 -24.80 60.64 -24.46
C LEU A 142 -26.34 60.55 -24.47
N SER A 143 -26.88 59.35 -24.32
CA SER A 143 -28.32 59.15 -24.19
C SER A 143 -28.85 59.75 -22.89
N ALA A 144 -28.13 59.60 -21.77
CA ALA A 144 -28.50 60.20 -20.50
C ALA A 144 -28.47 61.74 -20.54
N TRP A 145 -27.49 62.35 -21.23
CA TRP A 145 -27.39 63.80 -21.45
C TRP A 145 -28.49 64.35 -22.36
N LYS A 146 -29.04 63.54 -23.27
CA LYS A 146 -30.20 63.95 -24.09
C LYS A 146 -31.49 64.06 -23.28
N PHE A 147 -31.56 63.44 -22.10
CA PHE A 147 -32.74 63.45 -21.24
C PHE A 147 -32.67 64.44 -20.06
N THR A 148 -31.59 65.21 -19.90
CA THR A 148 -31.53 66.28 -18.89
C THR A 148 -32.40 67.47 -19.34
N PRO A 149 -33.45 67.87 -18.60
CA PRO A 149 -34.47 68.81 -19.09
C PRO A 149 -34.02 70.26 -19.39
N ASP A 150 -32.78 70.65 -19.07
CA ASP A 150 -32.35 72.05 -19.06
C ASP A 150 -31.82 72.60 -20.41
N ARG A 151 -31.88 71.81 -21.50
CA ARG A 151 -31.42 72.25 -22.84
C ARG A 151 -32.56 72.58 -23.82
N GLY A 152 -33.69 73.06 -23.29
CA GLY A 152 -34.87 73.44 -24.06
C GLY A 152 -35.11 74.95 -24.23
N LEU A 153 -34.14 75.82 -23.94
CA LEU A 153 -34.24 77.27 -24.13
C LEU A 153 -32.94 77.81 -24.72
N MET A 154 -32.82 77.74 -26.05
CA MET A 154 -32.13 78.68 -26.95
C MET A 154 -32.04 78.01 -28.33
N ALA A 155 -33.20 77.71 -28.92
CA ALA A 155 -33.32 77.44 -30.34
C ALA A 155 -34.12 78.59 -30.95
N SER A 156 -33.48 79.74 -31.12
CA SER A 156 -33.85 80.73 -32.12
C SER A 156 -32.62 81.58 -32.41
N ASP A 157 -32.44 81.87 -33.68
CA ASP A 157 -31.52 82.86 -34.24
C ASP A 157 -30.11 82.33 -34.57
N TYR A 158 -30.05 81.43 -35.55
CA TYR A 158 -28.96 81.48 -36.53
C TYR A 158 -29.55 81.42 -37.94
N SER A 159 -29.63 82.58 -38.56
CA SER A 159 -29.98 82.78 -39.98
C SER A 159 -28.96 82.09 -40.89
N GLU A 160 -29.46 81.53 -41.99
CA GLU A 160 -28.66 81.12 -43.13
C GLU A 160 -27.89 82.31 -43.71
N GLU A 161 -26.56 82.22 -43.78
CA GLU A 161 -25.80 82.86 -44.84
C GLU A 161 -24.89 81.82 -45.51
N VAL A 162 -25.16 81.62 -46.80
CA VAL A 162 -24.35 80.88 -47.74
C VAL A 162 -23.26 81.81 -48.26
N ALA A 163 -21.99 81.49 -48.06
CA ALA A 163 -20.92 81.97 -48.93
C ALA A 163 -19.74 80.99 -48.99
N THR A 164 -19.38 80.71 -50.23
CA THR A 164 -18.41 79.76 -50.78
C THR A 164 -16.93 80.06 -50.50
N SER A 165 -16.07 79.10 -50.88
CA SER A 165 -14.60 79.16 -51.08
C SER A 165 -13.83 78.45 -49.96
N GLU A 166 -12.91 77.51 -50.17
CA GLU A 166 -12.15 77.11 -51.36
C GLU A 166 -11.58 75.71 -51.08
N LYS A 167 -11.69 74.80 -52.05
CA LYS A 167 -10.80 73.63 -52.11
C LYS A 167 -9.43 74.14 -52.54
N PHE A 168 -8.34 73.52 -52.06
CA PHE A 168 -7.32 72.87 -52.91
C PHE A 168 -6.14 72.31 -52.08
N PRO A 169 -5.28 71.44 -52.67
CA PRO A 169 -4.89 70.18 -52.06
C PRO A 169 -3.39 70.11 -51.76
N PHE A 170 -2.98 69.15 -50.94
CA PHE A 170 -1.98 68.09 -51.20
C PHE A 170 -1.85 67.24 -49.93
#